data_AF-A0A7X1L758-F1
#
_entry.id   AF-A0A7X1L758-F1
#
_cell.length_a   1.000
_cell.length_b   1.000
_cell.length_c   1.000
_cell.angle_alpha   90.00
_cell.angle_beta   90.00
_cell.angle_gamma   90.00
#
_symmetry.space_group_name_H-M   'P 1'
#
loop_
_entity.id
_entity.type
_entity.pdbx_description
1 polymer ?
#
loop_
_entity_poly.entity_id
_entity_poly.type
_entity_poly.pdbx_seq_one_letter_code
_entity_poly.pdbx_strand_id
1 'polypeptide(L)'
;MHGAGRDRRAGGRSKTARGFGAQLRGHAIESKSPAIPIPIAHPTFYGNGPGVTHLDTDLIERTKGFLDPEEGQALHDLAREASSRGPCLEIGSYCGKSSLFLGAGCRAKGGVLFSIDHHRGNEEQQPGEAYCDPDLIDARTGRIDTFKTFRQTLEAAGLEDTVVPIVSPSRVVARAWATPLSLVFIDGGHTFEAAFTDYNAWAGHIMPGGYLLIHDIFFDPAEGGQAPRHIYELACRSGLFEDRGLVQTLAVLQRRIGGHLPADLPL
;
A
#
# COMPACT_ATOMS: atom_id res chain seq x y z
N MET A 1 63.13 -23.41 1.77
CA MET A 1 63.72 -24.27 2.83
C MET A 1 63.02 -23.87 4.13
N HIS A 2 62.35 -24.77 4.85
CA HIS A 2 62.91 -25.67 5.90
C HIS A 2 63.60 -24.89 7.04
N GLY A 3 63.30 -25.07 8.33
CA GLY A 3 62.30 -25.92 9.03
C GLY A 3 61.75 -25.20 10.29
N ALA A 4 60.78 -25.68 11.08
CA ALA A 4 60.27 -27.02 11.41
C ALA A 4 60.96 -27.75 12.60
N GLY A 5 60.38 -27.55 13.80
CA GLY A 5 60.49 -28.37 15.03
C GLY A 5 59.27 -28.02 15.92
N ARG A 6 58.51 -28.91 16.59
CA ARG A 6 58.82 -30.17 17.34
C ARG A 6 59.75 -29.92 18.52
N ASP A 7 59.49 -30.37 19.75
CA ASP A 7 58.50 -31.32 20.32
C ASP A 7 58.25 -30.89 21.81
N ARG A 8 57.42 -31.48 22.71
CA ARG A 8 56.77 -32.81 22.80
C ARG A 8 55.51 -32.81 23.72
N ARG A 9 54.87 -33.98 23.76
CA ARG A 9 53.80 -34.56 24.63
C ARG A 9 54.05 -34.39 26.15
N ALA A 10 53.16 -34.66 27.11
CA ALA A 10 51.89 -35.43 27.17
C ALA A 10 51.02 -34.91 28.37
N GLY A 11 49.83 -35.40 28.75
CA GLY A 11 48.95 -36.48 28.25
C GLY A 11 47.89 -36.87 29.31
N GLY A 12 46.76 -37.49 28.91
CA GLY A 12 45.68 -37.90 29.82
C GLY A 12 44.65 -38.81 29.14
N ARG A 13 43.96 -39.69 29.90
CA ARG A 13 43.01 -40.71 29.40
C ARG A 13 41.67 -40.64 30.15
N SER A 14 40.67 -41.41 29.66
CA SER A 14 39.42 -41.81 30.35
C SER A 14 38.29 -40.75 30.31
N LYS A 15 37.01 -41.07 30.02
CA LYS A 15 36.36 -42.36 29.66
C LYS A 15 35.11 -42.15 28.79
N THR A 16 34.58 -43.24 28.24
CA THR A 16 33.37 -43.36 27.41
C THR A 16 32.08 -42.91 28.10
N ALA A 17 31.15 -42.32 27.34
CA ALA A 17 29.71 -42.35 27.61
C ALA A 17 28.91 -42.53 26.31
N ARG A 18 27.73 -43.17 26.42
CA ARG A 18 26.70 -43.27 25.36
C ARG A 18 25.95 -41.93 25.34
N GLY A 19 25.37 -41.44 24.25
CA GLY A 19 24.95 -42.12 23.02
C GLY A 19 23.42 -42.05 22.90
N PHE A 20 22.91 -40.90 22.42
CA PHE A 20 21.51 -40.68 22.08
C PHE A 20 21.43 -39.72 20.88
N GLY A 21 20.85 -40.18 19.77
CA GLY A 21 20.49 -39.31 18.65
C GLY A 21 19.03 -38.88 18.79
N ALA A 22 18.79 -37.57 18.89
CA ALA A 22 17.45 -36.99 18.90
C ALA A 22 17.25 -36.20 17.60
N GLN A 23 16.58 -36.82 16.63
CA GLN A 23 16.32 -36.22 15.32
C GLN A 23 15.16 -35.22 15.42
N LEU A 24 15.48 -33.96 15.69
CA LEU A 24 14.50 -32.86 15.73
C LEU A 24 13.88 -32.67 14.34
N ARG A 25 12.69 -33.27 14.14
CA ARG A 25 11.83 -32.96 13.00
C ARG A 25 11.29 -31.55 13.19
N GLY A 26 11.50 -30.69 12.20
CA GLY A 26 10.75 -29.44 12.13
C GLY A 26 9.25 -29.73 12.06
N HIS A 27 8.46 -28.96 12.78
CA HIS A 27 7.03 -28.83 12.52
C HIS A 27 6.81 -27.42 11.99
N ALA A 28 6.57 -27.33 10.67
CA ALA A 28 6.04 -26.11 10.09
C ALA A 28 4.62 -25.95 10.63
N ILE A 29 4.38 -24.89 11.40
CA ILE A 29 3.05 -24.53 11.85
C ILE A 29 2.38 -23.80 10.70
N GLU A 30 1.57 -24.52 9.90
CA GLU A 30 0.69 -23.88 8.92
C GLU A 30 -0.36 -23.05 9.67
N SER A 31 -0.12 -21.75 9.83
CA SER A 31 -1.06 -20.79 10.39
C SER A 31 -2.18 -20.49 9.39
N LYS A 32 -3.06 -21.48 9.16
CA LYS A 32 -4.32 -21.32 8.42
C LYS A 32 -5.33 -20.54 9.26
N SER A 33 -5.11 -19.23 9.38
CA SER A 33 -6.15 -18.30 9.80
C SER A 33 -7.30 -18.38 8.78
N PRO A 34 -8.52 -18.77 9.17
CA PRO A 34 -9.65 -18.73 8.25
C PRO A 34 -10.01 -17.26 7.99
N ALA A 35 -10.10 -16.88 6.72
CA ALA A 35 -10.71 -15.61 6.36
C ALA A 35 -12.18 -15.64 6.81
N ILE A 36 -12.52 -14.81 7.81
CA ILE A 36 -13.90 -14.67 8.28
C ILE A 36 -14.61 -13.75 7.30
N PRO A 37 -15.65 -14.21 6.56
CA PRO A 37 -16.40 -13.33 5.68
C PRO A 37 -17.23 -12.36 6.52
N ILE A 38 -16.72 -11.14 6.71
CA ILE A 38 -17.48 -10.04 7.31
C ILE A 38 -18.52 -9.60 6.27
N PRO A 39 -19.82 -9.53 6.62
CA PRO A 39 -20.80 -8.95 5.73
C PRO A 39 -20.57 -7.43 5.68
N ILE A 40 -19.83 -6.97 4.68
CA ILE A 40 -19.91 -5.57 4.23
C ILE A 40 -21.35 -5.38 3.77
N ALA A 41 -22.13 -4.65 4.57
CA ALA A 41 -23.50 -4.32 4.23
C ALA A 41 -23.48 -3.26 3.12
N HIS A 42 -23.33 -3.70 1.86
CA HIS A 42 -23.32 -2.84 0.67
C HIS A 42 -24.51 -1.87 0.71
N PRO A 43 -24.29 -0.57 0.95
CA PRO A 43 -25.38 0.39 0.95
C PRO A 43 -25.62 0.78 -0.51
N THR A 44 -26.71 0.30 -1.11
CA THR A 44 -27.07 0.54 -2.51
C THR A 44 -27.53 1.99 -2.74
N PHE A 45 -26.60 2.94 -2.61
CA PHE A 45 -26.82 4.39 -2.71
C PHE A 45 -26.94 4.90 -4.16
N TYR A 46 -27.81 4.28 -4.95
CA TYR A 46 -28.46 4.95 -6.09
C TYR A 46 -29.60 5.85 -5.56
N GLY A 47 -29.22 6.84 -4.72
CA GLY A 47 -30.14 7.68 -3.95
C GLY A 47 -30.01 9.16 -4.32
N ASN A 48 -30.94 9.66 -5.13
CA ASN A 48 -31.05 11.09 -5.47
C ASN A 48 -31.49 11.92 -4.24
N GLY A 49 -30.53 12.30 -3.39
CA GLY A 49 -30.71 13.17 -2.24
C GLY A 49 -29.78 14.40 -2.29
N PRO A 50 -30.23 15.59 -1.83
CA PRO A 50 -29.43 16.81 -1.86
C PRO A 50 -28.29 16.76 -0.83
N GLY A 51 -27.16 16.19 -1.24
CA GLY A 51 -25.99 15.96 -0.38
C GLY A 51 -25.06 14.83 -0.81
N VAL A 52 -25.43 14.04 -1.84
CA VAL A 52 -24.52 13.09 -2.48
C VAL A 52 -23.71 13.82 -3.56
N THR A 53 -22.39 13.87 -3.41
CA THR A 53 -21.48 14.19 -4.51
C THR A 53 -21.45 13.02 -5.48
N HIS A 54 -22.29 13.07 -6.52
CA HIS A 54 -22.20 12.13 -7.64
C HIS A 54 -20.81 12.29 -8.29
N LEU A 55 -20.07 11.20 -8.40
CA LEU A 55 -18.81 11.16 -9.15
C LEU A 55 -19.13 11.29 -10.65
N ASP A 56 -18.29 11.98 -11.43
CA ASP A 56 -18.43 11.98 -12.89
C ASP A 56 -17.98 10.61 -13.43
N THR A 57 -18.94 9.71 -13.66
CA THR A 57 -18.68 8.36 -14.18
C THR A 57 -18.00 8.41 -15.54
N ASP A 58 -18.46 9.28 -16.44
CA ASP A 58 -17.85 9.50 -17.75
C ASP A 58 -16.39 9.98 -17.60
N LEU A 59 -16.02 10.67 -16.51
CA LEU A 59 -14.64 11.06 -16.21
C LEU A 59 -13.82 9.88 -15.67
N ILE A 60 -14.38 9.09 -14.76
CA ILE A 60 -13.71 7.90 -14.22
C ILE A 60 -13.42 6.89 -15.34
N GLU A 61 -14.37 6.66 -16.23
CA GLU A 61 -14.23 5.74 -17.37
C GLU A 61 -13.16 6.24 -18.36
N ARG A 62 -13.19 7.53 -18.75
CA ARG A 62 -12.19 8.10 -19.69
C ARG A 62 -10.81 8.37 -19.07
N THR A 63 -10.67 8.34 -17.74
CA THR A 63 -9.38 8.54 -17.06
C THR A 63 -8.54 7.27 -17.12
N LYS A 64 -7.34 7.38 -17.71
CA LYS A 64 -6.36 6.30 -17.82
C LYS A 64 -5.89 5.86 -16.42
N GLY A 65 -5.88 4.56 -16.17
CA GLY A 65 -5.49 3.96 -14.89
C GLY A 65 -6.22 2.66 -14.62
N PHE A 66 -5.66 1.86 -13.71
CA PHE A 66 -6.13 0.52 -13.33
C PHE A 66 -6.74 0.61 -11.93
N LEU A 67 -8.04 0.35 -11.81
CA LEU A 67 -8.80 0.40 -10.55
C LEU A 67 -10.20 -0.17 -10.81
N ASP A 68 -10.67 -1.12 -10.01
CA ASP A 68 -12.05 -1.63 -10.11
C ASP A 68 -13.07 -0.59 -9.57
N PRO A 69 -14.29 -0.51 -10.12
CA PRO A 69 -15.32 0.39 -9.58
C PRO A 69 -15.67 0.18 -8.11
N GLU A 70 -15.60 -1.06 -7.58
CA GLU A 70 -15.83 -1.33 -6.16
C GLU A 70 -14.66 -0.87 -5.28
N GLU A 71 -13.42 -1.06 -5.74
CA GLU A 71 -12.21 -0.53 -5.10
C GLU A 71 -12.25 1.00 -5.05
N GLY A 72 -12.59 1.65 -6.16
CA GLY A 72 -12.80 3.10 -6.23
C GLY A 72 -13.86 3.60 -5.25
N GLN A 73 -15.02 2.94 -5.18
CA GLN A 73 -16.06 3.31 -4.21
C GLN A 73 -15.58 3.15 -2.76
N ALA A 74 -14.83 2.09 -2.46
CA ALA A 74 -14.22 1.90 -1.14
C ALA A 74 -13.20 3.01 -0.82
N LEU A 75 -12.33 3.39 -1.77
CA LEU A 75 -11.41 4.52 -1.62
C LEU A 75 -12.16 5.84 -1.32
N HIS A 76 -13.24 6.14 -2.05
CA HIS A 76 -14.08 7.31 -1.79
C HIS A 76 -14.64 7.33 -0.36
N ASP A 77 -15.25 6.23 0.08
CA ASP A 77 -15.94 6.19 1.37
C ASP A 77 -14.96 6.19 2.56
N LEU A 78 -13.83 5.50 2.43
CA LEU A 78 -12.74 5.52 3.42
C LEU A 78 -12.08 6.90 3.50
N ALA A 79 -11.84 7.58 2.37
CA ALA A 79 -11.36 8.96 2.37
C ALA A 79 -12.38 9.92 2.97
N ARG A 80 -13.68 9.72 2.71
CA ARG A 80 -14.77 10.53 3.27
C ARG A 80 -14.96 10.33 4.78
N GLU A 81 -14.57 9.19 5.34
CA GLU A 81 -14.46 9.03 6.79
C GLU A 81 -13.17 9.70 7.32
N ALA A 82 -12.01 9.27 6.81
CA ALA A 82 -10.70 9.63 7.34
C ALA A 82 -10.40 11.13 7.28
N SER A 83 -10.75 11.79 6.17
CA SER A 83 -10.49 13.22 5.93
C SER A 83 -11.08 14.16 6.99
N SER A 84 -12.10 13.72 7.74
CA SER A 84 -12.67 14.46 8.86
C SER A 84 -11.76 14.59 10.09
N ARG A 85 -10.63 13.84 10.12
CA ARG A 85 -9.72 13.73 11.27
C ARG A 85 -8.28 14.20 10.98
N GLY A 86 -7.95 14.43 9.71
CA GLY A 86 -6.63 14.80 9.22
C GLY A 86 -6.54 14.60 7.71
N PRO A 87 -5.46 15.05 7.05
CA PRO A 87 -5.28 14.88 5.61
C PRO A 87 -5.08 13.41 5.22
N CYS A 88 -5.56 13.08 4.03
CA CYS A 88 -5.32 11.81 3.35
C CYS A 88 -4.06 11.91 2.48
N LEU A 89 -3.45 10.77 2.15
CA LEU A 89 -2.28 10.69 1.29
C LEU A 89 -2.38 9.50 0.32
N GLU A 90 -1.95 9.71 -0.91
CA GLU A 90 -1.89 8.77 -2.03
C GLU A 90 -0.45 8.70 -2.55
N ILE A 91 0.03 7.49 -2.89
CA ILE A 91 1.36 7.23 -3.45
C ILE A 91 1.18 6.41 -4.71
N GLY A 92 1.62 6.96 -5.84
CA GLY A 92 1.16 6.54 -7.16
C GLY A 92 -0.17 7.22 -7.46
N SER A 93 -0.21 7.99 -8.55
CA SER A 93 -1.42 8.67 -9.01
C SER A 93 -1.65 8.48 -10.51
N TYR A 94 -0.58 8.19 -11.27
CA TYR A 94 -0.60 7.94 -12.70
C TYR A 94 -1.27 9.10 -13.47
N CYS A 95 -2.52 8.93 -13.91
CA CYS A 95 -3.33 10.00 -14.54
C CYS A 95 -4.54 10.44 -13.69
N GLY A 96 -4.65 9.99 -12.43
CA GLY A 96 -5.57 10.50 -11.41
C GLY A 96 -6.82 9.66 -11.12
N LYS A 97 -6.91 8.40 -11.58
CA LYS A 97 -8.16 7.62 -11.49
C LYS A 97 -8.60 7.36 -10.05
N SER A 98 -7.70 6.90 -9.20
CA SER A 98 -7.86 6.79 -7.73
C SER A 98 -8.09 8.15 -7.08
N SER A 99 -7.35 9.17 -7.52
CA SER A 99 -7.41 10.54 -6.99
C SER A 99 -8.78 11.20 -7.20
N LEU A 100 -9.56 10.80 -8.20
CA LEU A 100 -10.96 11.22 -8.37
C LEU A 100 -11.82 10.77 -7.18
N PHE A 101 -11.74 9.50 -6.80
CA PHE A 101 -12.48 8.91 -5.69
C PHE A 101 -12.01 9.47 -4.34
N LEU A 102 -10.69 9.38 -4.07
CA LEU A 102 -10.07 9.88 -2.84
C LEU A 102 -10.28 11.39 -2.67
N GLY A 103 -10.11 12.17 -3.74
CA GLY A 103 -10.29 13.62 -3.77
C GLY A 103 -11.74 14.02 -3.54
N ALA A 104 -12.71 13.37 -4.19
CA ALA A 104 -14.13 13.61 -3.94
C ALA A 104 -14.53 13.26 -2.49
N GLY A 105 -14.01 12.15 -1.95
CA GLY A 105 -14.22 11.76 -0.55
C GLY A 105 -13.70 12.81 0.44
N CYS A 106 -12.49 13.33 0.20
CA CYS A 106 -11.92 14.44 0.98
C CYS A 106 -12.75 15.72 0.85
N ARG A 107 -13.15 16.09 -0.38
CA ARG A 107 -13.99 17.27 -0.67
C ARG A 107 -15.32 17.24 0.10
N ALA A 108 -15.92 16.06 0.24
CA ALA A 108 -17.15 15.84 1.01
C ALA A 108 -17.02 16.08 2.53
N LYS A 109 -15.81 16.37 3.05
CA LYS A 109 -15.53 16.83 4.42
C LYS A 109 -14.75 18.15 4.50
N GLY A 110 -14.34 18.72 3.37
CA GLY A 110 -13.39 19.85 3.36
C GLY A 110 -11.97 19.47 3.80
N GLY A 111 -11.62 18.18 3.71
CA GLY A 111 -10.25 17.70 3.95
C GLY A 111 -9.38 17.78 2.71
N VAL A 112 -8.09 17.47 2.86
CA VAL A 112 -7.07 17.54 1.78
C VAL A 112 -6.56 16.14 1.45
N LEU A 113 -6.36 15.87 0.15
CA LEU A 113 -5.59 14.74 -0.34
C LEU A 113 -4.22 15.23 -0.82
N PHE A 114 -3.13 14.72 -0.24
CA PHE A 114 -1.80 14.85 -0.84
C PHE A 114 -1.56 13.68 -1.79
N SER A 115 -1.24 13.96 -3.05
CA SER A 115 -1.04 12.92 -4.07
C SER A 115 0.41 12.96 -4.54
N ILE A 116 1.16 11.89 -4.29
CA ILE A 116 2.61 11.81 -4.52
C ILE A 116 2.92 10.86 -5.68
N ASP A 117 3.52 11.41 -6.73
CA ASP A 117 4.01 10.66 -7.88
C ASP A 117 5.18 11.42 -8.52
N HIS A 118 6.16 10.72 -9.08
CA HIS A 118 7.21 11.36 -9.88
C HIS A 118 6.80 11.58 -11.34
N HIS A 119 5.67 10.99 -11.76
CA HIS A 119 5.09 11.03 -13.10
C HIS A 119 6.10 10.63 -14.19
N ARG A 120 6.79 9.50 -13.99
CA ARG A 120 7.76 8.93 -14.96
C ARG A 120 7.50 7.47 -15.30
N GLY A 121 6.32 6.97 -14.96
CA GLY A 121 5.95 5.56 -15.00
C GLY A 121 6.68 4.75 -13.92
N ASN A 122 6.03 3.72 -13.39
CA ASN A 122 6.71 2.68 -12.61
C ASN A 122 7.52 1.75 -13.55
N GLU A 123 8.07 0.67 -13.02
CA GLU A 123 8.93 -0.25 -13.76
C GLU A 123 8.21 -0.91 -14.95
N GLU A 124 6.93 -1.26 -14.80
CA GLU A 124 6.15 -2.02 -15.79
C GLU A 124 5.53 -1.12 -16.89
N GLN A 125 5.64 0.20 -16.72
CA GLN A 125 5.11 1.23 -17.61
C GLN A 125 6.20 1.83 -18.54
N GLN A 126 7.45 1.36 -18.47
CA GLN A 126 8.55 1.92 -19.27
C GLN A 126 8.47 1.53 -20.76
N PRO A 127 9.02 2.33 -21.70
CA PRO A 127 9.00 2.03 -23.13
C PRO A 127 9.57 0.65 -23.50
N GLY A 128 8.68 -0.28 -23.86
CA GLY A 128 8.99 -1.68 -24.17
C GLY A 128 8.33 -2.70 -23.23
N GLU A 129 7.86 -2.25 -22.07
CA GLU A 129 7.21 -3.08 -21.04
C GLU A 129 5.69 -3.18 -21.23
N ALA A 130 5.06 -4.14 -20.54
CA ALA A 130 3.70 -4.59 -20.80
C ALA A 130 2.60 -3.53 -20.61
N TYR A 131 2.79 -2.58 -19.68
CA TYR A 131 1.81 -1.52 -19.39
C TYR A 131 2.26 -0.14 -19.90
N CYS A 132 3.20 -0.10 -20.86
CA CYS A 132 3.60 1.13 -21.52
C CYS A 132 2.48 1.72 -22.40
N ASP A 133 1.94 2.86 -22.00
CA ASP A 133 1.00 3.65 -22.80
C ASP A 133 1.74 4.66 -23.72
N PRO A 134 1.70 4.51 -25.06
CA PRO A 134 2.46 5.38 -25.96
C PRO A 134 2.01 6.84 -25.96
N ASP A 135 0.76 7.15 -25.62
CA ASP A 135 0.25 8.54 -25.58
C ASP A 135 0.85 9.33 -24.42
N LEU A 136 1.36 8.64 -23.40
CA LEU A 136 1.94 9.20 -22.19
C LEU A 136 3.46 9.40 -22.30
N ILE A 137 4.07 9.12 -23.46
CA ILE A 137 5.50 9.39 -23.71
C ILE A 137 5.67 10.86 -24.16
N ASP A 138 6.41 11.66 -23.40
CA ASP A 138 6.84 13.01 -23.81
C ASP A 138 7.75 12.92 -25.04
N ALA A 139 7.19 13.26 -26.21
CA ALA A 139 7.85 13.18 -27.51
C ALA A 139 9.18 13.96 -27.60
N ARG A 140 9.46 14.88 -26.67
CA ARG A 140 10.71 15.63 -26.55
C ARG A 140 11.80 14.90 -25.77
N THR A 141 11.46 14.03 -24.82
CA THR A 141 12.43 13.30 -23.97
C THR A 141 12.43 11.79 -24.13
N GLY A 142 11.41 11.22 -24.78
CA GLY A 142 11.27 9.76 -24.96
C GLY A 142 10.99 9.01 -23.65
N ARG A 143 10.39 9.70 -22.66
CA ARG A 143 10.07 9.17 -21.33
C ARG A 143 8.58 9.33 -21.06
N ILE A 144 8.03 8.46 -20.21
CA ILE A 144 6.69 8.67 -19.66
C ILE A 144 6.62 10.02 -18.93
N ASP A 145 5.51 10.74 -19.09
CA ASP A 145 5.18 11.99 -18.39
C ASP A 145 3.67 12.10 -18.17
N THR A 146 3.18 11.53 -17.07
CA THR A 146 1.73 11.48 -16.79
C THR A 146 1.20 12.75 -16.10
N PHE A 147 2.08 13.67 -15.67
CA PHE A 147 1.69 14.81 -14.83
C PHE A 147 0.73 15.77 -15.54
N LYS A 148 0.93 15.98 -16.85
CA LYS A 148 0.03 16.78 -17.68
C LYS A 148 -1.39 16.19 -17.65
N THR A 149 -1.51 14.90 -17.92
CA THR A 149 -2.80 14.18 -17.91
C THR A 149 -3.45 14.23 -16.54
N PHE A 150 -2.68 13.98 -15.47
CA PHE A 150 -3.16 14.07 -14.09
C PHE A 150 -3.75 15.44 -13.75
N ARG A 151 -3.05 16.53 -14.12
CA ARG A 151 -3.59 17.89 -13.92
C ARG A 151 -4.91 18.12 -14.66
N GLN A 152 -5.02 17.65 -15.90
CA GLN A 152 -6.25 17.79 -16.68
C GLN A 152 -7.41 16.98 -16.07
N THR A 153 -7.14 15.83 -15.43
CA THR A 153 -8.12 15.06 -14.65
C THR A 153 -8.61 15.86 -13.42
N LEU A 154 -7.71 16.50 -12.66
CA LEU A 154 -8.07 17.30 -11.48
C LEU A 154 -8.84 18.57 -11.84
N GLU A 155 -8.45 19.25 -12.93
CA GLU A 155 -9.14 20.40 -13.50
C GLU A 155 -10.58 20.02 -13.90
N ALA A 156 -10.74 18.95 -14.69
CA ALA A 156 -12.05 18.46 -15.13
C ALA A 156 -12.96 18.01 -13.98
N ALA A 157 -12.39 17.54 -12.87
CA ALA A 157 -13.13 17.11 -11.68
C ALA A 157 -13.48 18.26 -10.71
N GLY A 158 -12.93 19.47 -10.91
CA GLY A 158 -13.00 20.58 -9.95
C GLY A 158 -12.34 20.23 -8.61
N LEU A 159 -11.18 19.55 -8.66
CA LEU A 159 -10.47 19.02 -7.47
C LEU A 159 -9.17 19.76 -7.12
N GLU A 160 -8.76 20.79 -7.88
CA GLU A 160 -7.51 21.53 -7.61
C GLU A 160 -7.49 22.25 -6.24
N ASP A 161 -8.64 22.58 -5.65
CA ASP A 161 -8.78 23.12 -4.28
C ASP A 161 -8.81 22.02 -3.18
N THR A 162 -8.62 20.74 -3.53
CA THR A 162 -8.74 19.60 -2.60
C THR A 162 -7.57 18.61 -2.71
N VAL A 163 -7.10 18.35 -3.93
CA VAL A 163 -5.97 17.47 -4.21
C VAL A 163 -4.73 18.32 -4.43
N VAL A 164 -3.66 18.01 -3.71
CA VAL A 164 -2.36 18.70 -3.79
C VAL A 164 -1.34 17.76 -4.43
N PRO A 165 -1.01 17.94 -5.73
CA PRO A 165 0.04 17.17 -6.40
C PRO A 165 1.43 17.48 -5.85
N ILE A 166 2.19 16.43 -5.52
CA ILE A 166 3.59 16.52 -5.10
C ILE A 166 4.43 15.74 -6.10
N VAL A 167 4.92 16.45 -7.13
CA VAL A 167 5.70 15.87 -8.24
C VAL A 167 7.12 15.50 -7.79
N SER A 168 7.28 14.34 -7.16
CA SER A 168 8.53 13.89 -6.54
C SER A 168 8.47 12.40 -6.20
N PRO A 169 9.59 11.65 -6.22
CA PRO A 169 9.62 10.30 -5.69
C PRO A 169 9.27 10.28 -4.19
N SER A 170 8.35 9.40 -3.79
CA SER A 170 7.87 9.24 -2.40
C SER A 170 8.99 9.30 -1.33
N ARG A 171 10.05 8.51 -1.53
CA ARG A 171 11.26 8.45 -0.66
C ARG A 171 12.05 9.75 -0.50
N VAL A 172 11.72 10.79 -1.28
CA VAL A 172 12.29 12.15 -1.16
C VAL A 172 11.36 13.02 -0.30
N VAL A 173 10.04 12.96 -0.54
CA VAL A 173 9.03 13.70 0.22
C VAL A 173 9.01 13.27 1.69
N ALA A 174 9.01 11.96 1.94
CA ALA A 174 8.95 11.37 3.29
C ALA A 174 10.06 11.86 4.24
N ARG A 175 11.24 12.23 3.70
CA ARG A 175 12.41 12.67 4.48
C ARG A 175 12.17 13.97 5.28
N ALA A 176 11.19 14.76 4.86
CA ALA A 176 10.81 16.02 5.48
C ALA A 176 9.34 16.02 5.93
N TRP A 177 8.66 14.87 5.89
CA TRP A 177 7.25 14.78 6.26
C TRP A 177 7.08 14.71 7.78
N ALA A 178 6.14 15.50 8.30
CA ALA A 178 5.84 15.57 9.73
C ALA A 178 4.34 15.60 10.05
N THR A 179 3.49 15.82 9.04
CA THR A 179 2.03 15.94 9.21
C THR A 179 1.41 14.56 9.49
N PRO A 180 0.69 14.35 10.61
CA PRO A 180 -0.04 13.11 10.85
C PRO A 180 -1.12 12.90 9.77
N LEU A 181 -1.23 11.67 9.28
CA LEU A 181 -2.13 11.30 8.19
C LEU A 181 -3.32 10.51 8.74
N SER A 182 -4.53 10.80 8.23
CA SER A 182 -5.74 10.03 8.56
C SER A 182 -5.91 8.79 7.70
N LEU A 183 -5.35 8.81 6.49
CA LEU A 183 -5.34 7.72 5.51
C LEU A 183 -4.05 7.79 4.69
N VAL A 184 -3.46 6.63 4.40
CA VAL A 184 -2.41 6.44 3.38
C VAL A 184 -2.89 5.35 2.43
N PHE A 185 -2.86 5.62 1.13
CA PHE A 185 -3.06 4.66 0.04
C PHE A 185 -1.73 4.43 -0.69
N ILE A 186 -1.38 3.15 -0.92
CA ILE A 186 -0.15 2.73 -1.58
C ILE A 186 -0.51 1.96 -2.87
N ASP A 187 -0.18 2.56 -4.01
CA ASP A 187 -0.47 2.12 -5.39
C ASP A 187 0.67 2.53 -6.34
N GLY A 188 1.91 2.33 -5.88
CA GLY A 188 3.13 2.92 -6.45
C GLY A 188 3.90 2.00 -7.43
N GLY A 189 5.04 1.50 -6.96
CA GLY A 189 5.87 0.55 -7.71
C GLY A 189 5.73 -0.88 -7.17
N HIS A 190 5.54 -1.85 -8.06
CA HIS A 190 5.29 -3.25 -7.70
C HIS A 190 6.57 -4.09 -7.54
N THR A 191 7.75 -3.49 -7.60
CA THR A 191 8.97 -4.13 -7.11
C THR A 191 9.03 -4.17 -5.59
N PHE A 192 9.73 -5.16 -5.04
CA PHE A 192 9.96 -5.25 -3.60
C PHE A 192 10.68 -4.01 -3.04
N GLU A 193 11.56 -3.35 -3.80
CA GLU A 193 12.24 -2.14 -3.36
C GLU A 193 11.26 -0.96 -3.24
N ALA A 194 10.41 -0.74 -4.24
CA ALA A 194 9.41 0.34 -4.22
C ALA A 194 8.37 0.13 -3.11
N ALA A 195 7.67 -1.01 -3.10
CA ALA A 195 6.62 -1.30 -2.12
C ALA A 195 7.13 -1.21 -0.67
N PHE A 196 8.31 -1.79 -0.36
CA PHE A 196 8.88 -1.68 0.99
C PHE A 196 9.40 -0.26 1.29
N THR A 197 9.86 0.50 0.29
CA THR A 197 10.23 1.90 0.50
C THR A 197 9.02 2.72 0.92
N ASP A 198 7.89 2.57 0.23
CA ASP A 198 6.66 3.33 0.51
C ASP A 198 6.01 2.91 1.83
N TYR A 199 5.89 1.61 2.10
CA TYR A 199 5.39 1.13 3.39
C TYR A 199 6.22 1.65 4.57
N ASN A 200 7.54 1.51 4.54
CA ASN A 200 8.40 1.94 5.64
C ASN A 200 8.48 3.47 5.77
N ALA A 201 8.31 4.21 4.68
CA ALA A 201 8.25 5.67 4.70
C ALA A 201 6.95 6.22 5.31
N TRP A 202 5.79 5.62 5.01
CA TRP A 202 4.50 6.25 5.26
C TRP A 202 3.64 5.59 6.35
N ALA A 203 3.78 4.28 6.60
CA ALA A 203 2.99 3.59 7.64
C ALA A 203 3.28 4.10 9.08
N GLY A 204 4.38 4.83 9.29
CA GLY A 204 4.72 5.51 10.53
C GLY A 204 3.98 6.84 10.76
N HIS A 205 3.47 7.50 9.71
CA HIS A 205 2.78 8.78 9.80
C HIS A 205 1.27 8.67 10.03
N ILE A 206 0.72 7.45 9.95
CA ILE A 206 -0.71 7.17 10.10
C ILE A 206 -1.13 7.30 11.57
N MET A 207 -2.07 8.20 11.85
CA MET A 207 -2.57 8.46 13.19
C MET A 207 -3.35 7.25 13.76
N PRO A 208 -3.44 7.09 15.10
CA PRO A 208 -4.27 6.04 15.70
C PRO A 208 -5.72 6.10 15.22
N GLY A 209 -6.27 4.98 14.78
CA GLY A 209 -7.58 4.86 14.14
C GLY A 209 -7.65 5.36 12.69
N GLY A 210 -6.55 5.82 12.10
CA GLY A 210 -6.46 6.13 10.67
C GLY A 210 -6.26 4.87 9.82
N TYR A 211 -6.22 5.00 8.50
CA TYR A 211 -6.21 3.88 7.56
C TYR A 211 -4.88 3.72 6.81
N LEU A 212 -4.51 2.47 6.56
CA LEU A 212 -3.50 2.06 5.58
C LEU A 212 -4.20 1.21 4.53
N LEU A 213 -4.22 1.68 3.29
CA LEU A 213 -4.82 1.00 2.15
C LEU A 213 -3.71 0.60 1.18
N ILE A 214 -3.76 -0.62 0.65
CA ILE A 214 -2.71 -1.18 -0.21
C ILE A 214 -3.40 -1.89 -1.38
N HIS A 215 -3.04 -1.52 -2.60
CA HIS A 215 -3.62 -2.07 -3.84
C HIS A 215 -2.97 -3.41 -4.26
N ASP A 216 -3.51 -4.05 -5.29
CA ASP A 216 -2.91 -5.19 -6.00
C ASP A 216 -2.46 -6.36 -5.08
N ILE A 217 -3.31 -6.75 -4.12
CA ILE A 217 -3.07 -7.86 -3.20
C ILE A 217 -3.49 -9.20 -3.82
N PHE A 218 -2.58 -9.81 -4.59
CA PHE A 218 -2.79 -11.14 -5.18
C PHE A 218 -2.29 -12.26 -4.26
N PHE A 219 -3.16 -13.22 -3.94
CA PHE A 219 -2.79 -14.38 -3.11
C PHE A 219 -2.20 -15.56 -3.91
N ASP A 220 -2.51 -15.68 -5.20
CA ASP A 220 -1.80 -16.56 -6.13
C ASP A 220 -0.74 -15.75 -6.90
N PRO A 221 0.56 -16.15 -6.86
CA PRO A 221 1.61 -15.54 -7.69
C PRO A 221 1.40 -15.65 -9.21
N ALA A 222 0.43 -16.45 -9.68
CA ALA A 222 0.02 -16.50 -11.09
C ALA A 222 -1.00 -15.40 -11.47
N GLU A 223 -1.67 -14.78 -10.49
CA GLU A 223 -2.64 -13.71 -10.71
C GLU A 223 -2.00 -12.32 -10.68
N GLY A 224 -0.93 -12.12 -9.89
CA GLY A 224 -0.19 -10.86 -9.91
C GLY A 224 1.02 -10.76 -8.96
N GLY A 225 1.65 -9.58 -9.02
CA GLY A 225 2.89 -9.27 -8.30
C GLY A 225 2.75 -9.41 -6.78
N GLN A 226 3.76 -10.00 -6.13
CA GLN A 226 3.67 -10.36 -4.71
C GLN A 226 4.20 -9.27 -3.75
N ALA A 227 4.74 -8.14 -4.24
CA ALA A 227 5.32 -7.11 -3.38
C ALA A 227 4.28 -6.35 -2.51
N PRO A 228 3.09 -5.92 -3.04
CA PRO A 228 2.06 -5.28 -2.22
C PRO A 228 1.55 -6.22 -1.11
N ARG A 229 1.33 -7.49 -1.44
CA ARG A 229 0.98 -8.53 -0.46
C ARG A 229 2.01 -8.66 0.66
N HIS A 230 3.31 -8.58 0.37
CA HIS A 230 4.35 -8.72 1.41
C HIS A 230 4.36 -7.55 2.40
N ILE A 231 4.06 -6.32 1.97
CA ILE A 231 3.92 -5.17 2.88
C ILE A 231 2.61 -5.22 3.67
N TYR A 232 1.53 -5.73 3.08
CA TYR A 232 0.28 -6.05 3.79
C TYR A 232 0.50 -7.10 4.90
N GLU A 233 1.10 -8.25 4.58
CA GLU A 233 1.41 -9.28 5.57
C GLU A 233 2.39 -8.78 6.66
N LEU A 234 3.28 -7.84 6.33
CA LEU A 234 4.16 -7.17 7.31
C LEU A 234 3.37 -6.21 8.22
N ALA A 235 2.43 -5.45 7.67
CA ALA A 235 1.56 -4.54 8.42
C ALA A 235 0.68 -5.31 9.42
N CYS A 236 0.04 -6.41 9.00
CA CYS A 236 -0.75 -7.26 9.90
C CYS A 236 0.11 -7.87 11.02
N ARG A 237 1.28 -8.45 10.68
CA ARG A 237 2.21 -9.03 11.68
C ARG A 237 2.86 -8.02 12.61
N SER A 238 2.80 -6.72 12.32
CA SER A 238 3.33 -5.67 13.21
C SER A 238 2.53 -5.52 14.51
N GLY A 239 1.27 -5.97 14.55
CA GLY A 239 0.34 -5.71 15.65
C GLY A 239 -0.11 -4.24 15.79
N LEU A 240 0.43 -3.33 14.97
CA LEU A 240 0.08 -1.90 14.97
C LEU A 240 -1.22 -1.60 14.19
N PHE A 241 -1.62 -2.53 13.33
CA PHE A 241 -2.80 -2.44 12.48
C PHE A 241 -3.79 -3.57 12.81
N GLU A 242 -5.05 -3.32 12.46
CA GLU A 242 -6.13 -4.29 12.41
C GLU A 242 -6.47 -4.55 10.94
N ASP A 243 -6.56 -5.82 10.58
CA ASP A 243 -7.06 -6.27 9.29
C ASP A 243 -8.59 -6.08 9.24
N ARG A 244 -9.06 -5.38 8.19
CA ARG A 244 -10.49 -5.10 7.96
C ARG A 244 -11.01 -5.82 6.70
N GLY A 245 -10.19 -6.69 6.09
CA GLY A 245 -10.49 -7.41 4.86
C GLY A 245 -10.03 -6.71 3.59
N LEU A 246 -10.38 -7.31 2.46
CA LEU A 246 -10.15 -6.78 1.11
C LEU A 246 -11.48 -6.36 0.46
N VAL A 247 -11.40 -5.37 -0.44
CA VAL A 247 -12.41 -5.10 -1.47
C VAL A 247 -11.73 -5.40 -2.80
N GLN A 248 -12.14 -6.46 -3.51
CA GLN A 248 -11.39 -7.03 -4.64
C GLN A 248 -9.90 -7.23 -4.30
N THR A 249 -8.97 -6.45 -4.86
CA THR A 249 -7.53 -6.52 -4.55
C THR A 249 -7.07 -5.49 -3.51
N LEU A 250 -7.88 -4.49 -3.20
CA LEU A 250 -7.59 -3.43 -2.23
C LEU A 250 -7.70 -3.95 -0.79
N ALA A 251 -6.57 -4.11 -0.09
CA ALA A 251 -6.57 -4.38 1.34
C ALA A 251 -6.86 -3.13 2.18
N VAL A 252 -7.71 -3.28 3.19
CA VAL A 252 -8.09 -2.23 4.13
C VAL A 252 -7.54 -2.56 5.52
N LEU A 253 -6.60 -1.74 6.01
CA LEU A 253 -6.05 -1.86 7.36
C LEU A 253 -6.38 -0.61 8.18
N GLN A 254 -6.76 -0.78 9.45
CA GLN A 254 -6.97 0.33 10.38
C GLN A 254 -5.88 0.35 11.47
N ARG A 255 -5.23 1.50 11.66
CA ARG A 255 -4.22 1.69 12.72
C ARG A 255 -4.87 1.55 14.08
N ARG A 256 -4.36 0.69 14.96
CA ARG A 256 -4.95 0.45 16.28
C ARG A 256 -4.92 1.71 17.15
N ILE A 257 -5.96 1.88 17.98
CA ILE A 257 -6.07 2.96 18.97
C ILE A 257 -5.51 2.44 20.30
N GLY A 258 -4.71 3.28 20.99
CA GLY A 258 -4.16 2.93 22.30
C GLY A 258 -5.27 2.59 23.31
N GLY A 259 -5.15 1.45 23.98
CA GLY A 259 -6.17 0.92 24.90
C GLY A 259 -7.21 0.00 24.26
N HIS A 260 -7.25 -0.13 22.93
CA HIS A 260 -8.05 -1.17 22.28
C HIS A 260 -7.31 -2.51 22.28
N LEU A 261 -7.75 -3.45 23.11
CA LEU A 261 -7.19 -4.80 23.20
C LEU A 261 -7.69 -5.66 22.02
N PRO A 262 -6.83 -6.43 21.34
CA PRO A 262 -7.26 -7.47 20.41
C PRO A 262 -8.17 -8.50 21.09
N ALA A 263 -9.20 -8.98 20.38
CA ALA A 263 -10.19 -9.91 20.90
C ALA A 263 -9.66 -11.35 21.06
N ASP A 264 -8.48 -11.63 20.52
CA ASP A 264 -7.79 -12.92 20.45
C ASP A 264 -6.60 -13.04 21.43
N LEU A 265 -6.42 -12.07 22.33
CA LEU A 265 -5.39 -12.16 23.38
C LEU A 265 -5.59 -13.41 24.26
N PRO A 266 -4.52 -14.16 24.58
CA PRO A 266 -4.59 -15.29 25.51
C PRO A 266 -4.93 -14.80 26.93
N LEU A 267 -5.79 -15.57 27.61
CA LEU A 267 -6.21 -15.41 29.01
C LEU A 267 -5.13 -15.89 30.00
#